data_AF-K2AVP0-F1
#
_entry.id   AF-K2AVP0-F1
#
_cell.length_a   1.000
_cell.length_b   1.000
_cell.length_c   1.000
_cell.angle_alpha   90.00
_cell.angle_beta   90.00
_cell.angle_gamma   90.00
#
_symmetry.space_group_name_H-M   'P 1'
#
loop_
_entity.id
_entity.type
_entity.pdbx_description
1 polymer ?
#
loop_
_entity_poly.entity_id
_entity_poly.type
_entity_poly.pdbx_seq_one_letter_code
_entity_poly.pdbx_strand_id
1 'polypeptide(L)'
;MFKLIEFFRKRPSDKTILYWRIIFWLIIILLLWIYFNDYTINLPASLKANELYVKYSLFILWIVPILMGITGICLAKRKIVKIIQIIFWIALIFVWNNINMKESGAQTEVNKTSTNFEEITKSSEKTPINIGFWIALLSILPLLAWITWKCITEKCLKYWEKITKIRV
;
A
#
# COMPACT_ATOMS: atom_id res chain seq x y z
N MET A 1 -21.22 17.65 7.90
CA MET A 1 -21.16 16.18 7.71
C MET A 1 -21.95 15.65 6.51
N PHE A 2 -23.13 16.21 6.16
CA PHE A 2 -23.95 15.71 5.04
C PHE A 2 -23.27 15.73 3.65
N LYS A 3 -22.40 16.71 3.35
CA LYS A 3 -21.68 16.77 2.07
C LYS A 3 -20.63 15.68 1.88
N LEU A 4 -20.00 15.17 2.95
CA LEU A 4 -19.07 14.03 2.85
C LEU A 4 -19.82 12.75 2.54
N ILE A 5 -21.00 12.56 3.13
CA ILE A 5 -21.89 11.43 2.83
C ILE A 5 -22.39 11.50 1.37
N GLU A 6 -22.73 12.69 0.87
CA GLU A 6 -23.05 12.91 -0.55
C GLU A 6 -21.87 12.70 -1.49
N PHE A 7 -20.67 13.12 -1.08
CA PHE A 7 -19.42 12.85 -1.80
C PHE A 7 -19.15 11.35 -1.89
N PHE A 8 -19.37 10.61 -0.81
CA PHE A 8 -19.35 9.16 -0.82
C PHE A 8 -20.54 8.57 -1.57
N ARG A 9 -21.66 9.28 -1.77
CA ARG A 9 -22.85 8.78 -2.48
C ARG A 9 -22.61 8.73 -3.99
N LYS A 10 -21.98 9.76 -4.57
CA LYS A 10 -21.68 9.83 -6.01
C LYS A 10 -20.48 8.94 -6.36
N ARG A 11 -20.64 8.09 -7.38
CA ARG A 11 -19.55 7.22 -7.86
C ARG A 11 -18.49 8.07 -8.58
N PRO A 12 -17.20 7.92 -8.26
CA PRO A 12 -16.12 8.56 -9.01
C PRO A 12 -16.04 8.01 -10.44
N SER A 13 -15.53 8.81 -11.37
CA SER A 13 -15.39 8.38 -12.77
C SER A 13 -14.43 7.19 -12.89
N ASP A 14 -14.62 6.34 -13.90
CA ASP A 14 -13.75 5.18 -14.15
C ASP A 14 -12.27 5.56 -14.25
N LYS A 15 -11.98 6.71 -14.87
CA LYS A 15 -10.62 7.26 -14.96
C LYS A 15 -10.10 7.61 -13.57
N THR A 16 -10.91 8.27 -12.74
CA THR A 16 -10.55 8.64 -11.37
C THR A 16 -10.23 7.40 -10.52
N ILE A 17 -11.02 6.32 -10.64
CA ILE A 17 -10.78 5.06 -9.94
C ILE A 17 -9.42 4.45 -10.35
N LEU A 18 -9.11 4.50 -11.64
CA LEU A 18 -7.89 3.96 -12.20
C LEU A 18 -6.66 4.77 -11.77
N TYR A 19 -6.72 6.10 -11.84
CA TYR A 19 -5.64 6.97 -11.34
C TYR A 19 -5.41 6.82 -9.84
N TRP A 20 -6.47 6.82 -9.02
CA TRP A 20 -6.34 6.62 -7.57
C TRP A 20 -5.68 5.29 -7.23
N ARG A 21 -6.03 4.23 -7.97
CA ARG A 21 -5.37 2.93 -7.82
C ARG A 21 -3.88 3.05 -8.13
N ILE A 22 -3.50 3.53 -9.30
CA ILE A 22 -2.09 3.63 -9.71
C ILE A 22 -1.30 4.48 -8.70
N ILE A 23 -1.78 5.68 -8.36
CA ILE A 23 -1.12 6.60 -7.43
C ILE A 23 -0.93 5.94 -6.07
N PHE A 24 -1.98 5.33 -5.54
CA PHE A 24 -1.95 4.67 -4.23
C PHE A 24 -0.91 3.55 -4.16
N TRP A 25 -0.89 2.66 -5.16
CA TRP A 25 0.06 1.55 -5.19
C TRP A 25 1.49 2.02 -5.47
N LEU A 26 1.67 3.09 -6.25
CA LEU A 26 2.97 3.70 -6.50
C LEU A 26 3.54 4.30 -5.21
N ILE A 27 2.72 4.97 -4.39
CA ILE A 27 3.14 5.49 -3.08
C ILE A 27 3.64 4.36 -2.17
N ILE A 28 2.95 3.21 -2.13
CA ILE A 28 3.39 2.06 -1.32
C ILE A 28 4.73 1.52 -1.80
N ILE A 29 4.90 1.33 -3.12
CA ILE A 29 6.17 0.87 -3.69
C ILE A 29 7.29 1.86 -3.39
N LEU A 30 7.03 3.16 -3.51
CA LEU A 30 8.02 4.21 -3.24
C LEU A 30 8.43 4.20 -1.76
N LEU A 31 7.48 4.08 -0.82
CA LEU A 31 7.76 3.96 0.60
C LEU A 31 8.59 2.71 0.92
N LEU A 32 8.23 1.55 0.37
CA LEU A 32 9.01 0.32 0.54
C LEU A 32 10.41 0.44 -0.06
N TRP A 33 10.55 1.12 -1.21
CA TRP A 33 11.83 1.33 -1.89
C TRP A 33 12.79 2.21 -1.10
N ILE A 34 12.31 3.37 -0.63
CA ILE A 34 13.14 4.33 0.12
C ILE A 34 13.67 3.71 1.41
N TYR A 35 12.86 2.87 2.08
CA TYR A 35 13.19 2.27 3.37
C TYR A 35 13.67 0.82 3.27
N PHE A 36 13.94 0.30 2.07
CA PHE A 36 14.24 -1.11 1.81
C PHE A 36 15.33 -1.70 2.72
N ASN A 37 16.37 -0.90 2.99
CA ASN A 37 17.52 -1.28 3.81
C ASN A 37 17.28 -1.08 5.31
N ASP A 38 16.34 -0.21 5.66
CA ASP A 38 16.11 0.32 7.01
C ASP A 38 15.06 -0.48 7.79
N TYR A 39 14.26 -1.33 7.15
CA TYR A 39 13.34 -2.23 7.84
C TYR A 39 13.81 -3.69 7.82
N THR A 40 13.50 -4.44 8.86
CA THR A 40 13.56 -5.91 8.89
C THR A 40 12.15 -6.46 8.93
N ILE A 41 11.99 -7.68 8.42
CA ILE A 41 10.73 -8.41 8.56
C ILE A 41 10.94 -9.46 9.66
N ASN A 42 10.00 -9.55 10.59
CA ASN A 42 9.96 -10.63 11.59
C ASN A 42 9.49 -11.92 10.92
N LEU A 43 10.43 -12.73 10.44
CA LEU A 43 10.12 -14.05 9.89
C LEU A 43 10.39 -15.17 10.90
N PRO A 44 9.63 -16.28 10.81
CA PRO A 44 9.96 -17.52 11.53
C PRO A 44 11.36 -18.01 11.12
N ALA A 45 12.04 -18.73 12.02
CA ALA A 45 13.44 -19.12 11.86
C ALA A 45 13.76 -19.83 10.52
N SER A 46 12.80 -20.59 9.98
CA SER A 46 12.90 -21.29 8.69
C SER A 46 13.00 -20.36 7.47
N LEU A 47 12.52 -19.12 7.57
CA LEU A 47 12.45 -18.16 6.46
C LEU A 47 13.40 -16.98 6.62
N LYS A 48 14.11 -16.86 7.74
CA LYS A 48 15.10 -15.79 7.96
C LYS A 48 16.21 -15.77 6.91
N ALA A 49 16.68 -16.95 6.48
CA ALA A 49 17.68 -17.08 5.41
C ALA A 49 17.19 -16.48 4.07
N ASN A 50 15.87 -16.40 3.87
CA ASN A 50 15.23 -15.93 2.65
C ASN A 50 14.58 -14.55 2.83
N GLU A 51 14.93 -13.77 3.86
CA GLU A 51 14.34 -12.46 4.14
C GLU A 51 14.41 -11.54 2.91
N LEU A 52 15.53 -11.55 2.19
CA LEU A 52 15.72 -10.75 0.97
C LEU A 52 14.71 -11.11 -0.12
N TYR A 53 14.48 -12.41 -0.37
CA TYR A 53 13.50 -12.89 -1.34
C TYR A 53 12.07 -12.53 -0.93
N VAL A 54 11.77 -12.58 0.37
CA VAL A 54 10.46 -12.16 0.88
C VAL A 54 10.27 -10.66 0.68
N LYS A 55 11.29 -9.83 0.96
CA LYS A 55 11.24 -8.39 0.67
C LYS A 55 10.93 -8.13 -0.81
N TYR A 56 11.61 -8.80 -1.74
CA TYR A 56 11.32 -8.64 -3.18
C TYR A 56 9.93 -9.16 -3.58
N SER A 57 9.48 -10.27 -2.98
CA SER A 57 8.15 -10.83 -3.22
C SER A 57 7.04 -9.85 -2.83
N LEU A 58 7.25 -9.06 -1.76
CA LEU A 58 6.35 -7.95 -1.44
C LEU A 58 6.25 -6.96 -2.62
N PHE A 59 7.36 -6.47 -3.17
CA PHE A 59 7.33 -5.54 -4.32
C PHE A 59 6.51 -6.08 -5.50
N ILE A 60 6.71 -7.35 -5.84
CA ILE A 60 5.98 -8.00 -6.94
C ILE A 60 4.48 -8.00 -6.66
N LEU A 61 4.07 -8.28 -5.42
CA LEU A 61 2.67 -8.25 -5.01
C LEU A 61 2.04 -6.86 -5.20
N TRP A 62 2.77 -5.78 -4.96
CA TRP A 62 2.30 -4.39 -5.14
C TRP A 62 2.26 -3.95 -6.62
N ILE A 63 3.05 -4.56 -7.50
CA ILE A 63 3.08 -4.23 -8.95
C ILE A 63 1.81 -4.72 -9.67
N VAL A 64 1.26 -5.87 -9.28
CA VAL A 64 0.06 -6.48 -9.89
C VAL A 64 -1.12 -5.50 -10.02
N PRO A 65 -1.56 -4.80 -8.95
CA PRO A 65 -2.67 -3.85 -9.04
C PRO A 65 -2.34 -2.57 -9.83
N ILE A 66 -1.06 -2.22 -9.98
CA ILE A 66 -0.62 -1.14 -10.88
C ILE A 66 -0.81 -1.57 -12.33
N LEU A 67 -0.35 -2.76 -12.70
CA LEU A 67 -0.55 -3.32 -14.04
C LEU A 67 -2.04 -3.45 -14.37
N MET A 68 -2.86 -3.89 -13.42
CA MET A 68 -4.32 -3.92 -13.58
C MET A 68 -4.91 -2.51 -13.75
N GLY A 69 -4.35 -1.51 -13.05
CA GLY A 69 -4.69 -0.11 -13.23
C GLY A 69 -4.38 0.37 -14.65
N ILE A 70 -3.12 0.27 -15.08
CA ILE A 70 -2.65 0.80 -16.37
C ILE A 70 -3.35 0.14 -17.56
N THR A 71 -3.43 -1.19 -17.56
CA THR A 71 -4.01 -1.93 -18.68
C THR A 71 -5.51 -1.72 -18.80
N GLY A 72 -6.19 -1.30 -17.72
CA GLY A 72 -7.65 -1.19 -17.68
C GLY A 72 -8.37 -2.51 -17.95
N ILE A 73 -7.65 -3.64 -17.93
CA ILE A 73 -8.19 -4.96 -18.22
C ILE A 73 -8.99 -5.43 -17.02
N CYS A 74 -10.24 -5.76 -17.28
CA CYS A 74 -11.11 -6.39 -16.30
C CYS A 74 -10.79 -7.87 -16.24
N LEU A 75 -9.75 -8.22 -15.50
CA LEU A 75 -9.27 -9.60 -15.42
C LEU A 75 -10.29 -10.57 -14.81
N ALA A 76 -11.26 -10.07 -14.02
CA ALA A 76 -12.10 -10.97 -13.25
C ALA A 76 -13.53 -10.47 -13.04
N LYS A 77 -14.44 -11.43 -12.85
CA LYS A 77 -15.84 -11.20 -12.47
C LYS A 77 -15.89 -10.37 -11.19
N ARG A 78 -16.94 -9.57 -11.07
CA ARG A 78 -17.31 -8.77 -9.90
C ARG A 78 -16.92 -9.37 -8.53
N LYS A 79 -17.27 -10.65 -8.31
CA LYS A 79 -17.03 -11.38 -7.04
C LYS A 79 -15.55 -11.71 -6.79
N ILE A 80 -14.74 -11.82 -7.84
CA ILE A 80 -13.32 -12.14 -7.74
C ILE A 80 -12.50 -10.87 -7.49
N VAL A 81 -12.84 -9.76 -8.16
CA VAL A 81 -12.19 -8.46 -7.91
C VAL A 81 -12.37 -8.02 -6.45
N LYS A 82 -13.54 -8.34 -5.87
CA LYS A 82 -13.74 -8.34 -4.43
C LYS A 82 -12.62 -9.13 -3.78
N ILE A 83 -12.65 -10.45 -3.87
CA ILE A 83 -11.73 -11.36 -3.15
C ILE A 83 -10.28 -10.90 -3.23
N ILE A 84 -9.84 -10.41 -4.39
CA ILE A 84 -8.51 -9.85 -4.58
C ILE A 84 -8.25 -8.61 -3.68
N GLN A 85 -9.19 -7.67 -3.60
CA GLN A 85 -9.09 -6.49 -2.71
C GLN A 85 -8.98 -6.85 -1.22
N ILE A 86 -9.72 -7.86 -0.74
CA ILE A 86 -9.59 -8.28 0.68
C ILE A 86 -8.30 -9.05 0.92
N ILE A 87 -7.85 -9.87 -0.04
CA ILE A 87 -6.55 -10.54 0.04
C ILE A 87 -5.43 -9.50 0.11
N PHE A 88 -5.50 -8.45 -0.72
CA PHE A 88 -4.53 -7.34 -0.66
C PHE A 88 -4.57 -6.59 0.66
N TRP A 89 -5.75 -6.38 1.23
CA TRP A 89 -5.89 -5.79 2.55
C TRP A 89 -5.26 -6.64 3.65
N ILE A 90 -5.55 -7.94 3.67
CA ILE A 90 -4.97 -8.90 4.62
C ILE A 90 -3.44 -8.94 4.48
N ALA A 91 -2.94 -8.94 3.23
CA ALA A 91 -1.51 -8.88 2.96
C ALA A 91 -0.88 -7.59 3.52
N LEU A 92 -1.51 -6.42 3.34
CA LEU A 92 -1.03 -5.15 3.93
C LEU A 92 -0.94 -5.21 5.45
N ILE A 93 -1.95 -5.77 6.12
CA ILE A 93 -1.97 -5.91 7.58
C ILE A 93 -0.88 -6.87 8.04
N PHE A 94 -0.73 -8.00 7.36
CA PHE A 94 0.29 -8.97 7.71
C PHE A 94 1.70 -8.38 7.55
N VAL A 95 1.93 -7.66 6.45
CA VAL A 95 3.18 -6.95 6.19
C VAL A 95 3.45 -5.89 7.25
N TRP A 96 2.46 -5.04 7.57
CA TRP A 96 2.57 -4.05 8.65
C TRP A 96 2.97 -4.69 9.98
N ASN A 97 2.24 -5.73 10.41
CA ASN A 97 2.45 -6.34 11.72
C ASN A 97 3.82 -7.02 11.86
N ASN A 98 4.48 -7.33 10.74
CA ASN A 98 5.78 -8.00 10.73
C ASN A 98 6.94 -7.08 10.32
N ILE A 99 6.70 -5.81 9.99
CA ILE A 99 7.77 -4.85 9.70
C ILE A 99 8.23 -4.20 11.00
N ASN A 100 9.52 -4.40 11.33
CA ASN A 100 10.20 -3.64 12.35
C ASN A 100 11.18 -2.68 11.68
N MET A 101 11.21 -1.43 12.14
CA MET A 101 12.29 -0.53 11.75
C MET A 101 13.57 -0.99 12.45
N LYS A 102 14.69 -1.05 11.73
CA LYS A 102 15.98 -1.05 12.40
C LYS A 102 16.07 0.29 13.09
N GLU A 103 16.15 0.27 14.42
CA GLU A 103 16.57 1.46 15.14
C GLU A 103 17.92 1.86 14.55
N SER A 104 17.97 3.02 13.90
CA SER A 104 19.25 3.64 13.59
C SER A 104 19.87 3.93 14.96
N GLY A 105 20.85 3.12 15.35
CA GLY A 105 21.54 3.29 16.62
C GLY A 105 22.07 4.71 16.74
N ALA A 106 21.49 5.46 17.66
CA ALA A 106 22.10 6.58 18.34
C ALA A 106 21.41 6.76 19.70
N GLN A 107 21.56 5.77 20.59
CA GLN A 107 21.69 6.15 21.99
C GLN A 107 23.00 6.92 22.10
N THR A 108 22.94 8.24 21.90
CA THR A 108 24.01 9.11 22.33
C THR A 108 23.87 9.17 23.85
N GLU A 109 24.68 8.38 24.54
CA GLU A 109 25.01 8.68 25.93
C GLU A 109 25.63 10.09 25.90
N VAL A 110 24.88 11.09 26.38
CA VAL A 110 25.36 12.47 26.48
C VAL A 110 26.39 12.52 27.60
N ASN A 111 27.62 12.08 27.29
CA ASN A 111 28.78 12.48 28.07
C ASN A 111 29.11 13.91 27.64
N LYS A 112 28.70 14.86 28.48
CA LYS A 112 29.14 16.25 28.40
C LYS A 112 30.66 16.26 28.40
N THR A 113 31.27 16.68 27.29
CA THR A 113 32.40 17.62 27.20
C THR A 113 33.05 17.46 25.83
N SER A 114 32.84 18.43 24.94
CA SER A 114 33.91 19.21 24.30
C SER A 114 33.41 19.85 23.00
N THR A 115 33.91 21.06 22.80
CA THR A 115 33.59 22.05 21.77
C THR A 115 34.11 21.64 20.40
N ASN A 116 33.23 21.36 19.43
CA ASN A 116 33.51 21.50 18.00
C ASN A 116 32.20 21.73 17.24
N PHE A 117 32.07 22.89 16.59
CA PHE A 117 30.85 23.37 15.93
C PHE A 117 30.68 22.83 14.50
N GLU A 118 31.68 22.10 13.97
CA GLU A 118 31.72 21.60 12.58
C GLU A 118 31.10 20.21 12.38
N GLU A 119 30.80 19.46 13.44
CA GLU A 119 30.25 18.09 13.31
C GLU A 119 28.71 18.04 13.31
N ILE A 120 28.06 19.19 13.49
CA ILE A 120 26.60 19.30 13.61
C ILE A 120 25.89 19.21 12.24
N THR A 121 26.61 19.37 11.12
CA THR A 121 25.99 19.40 9.77
C THR A 121 25.88 18.05 9.06
N LYS A 122 26.33 16.94 9.66
CA LYS A 122 26.20 15.58 9.04
C LYS A 122 25.26 14.62 9.77
N SER A 123 24.67 15.02 10.89
CA SER A 123 23.55 14.28 11.46
C SER A 123 22.27 14.83 10.83
N SER A 124 21.96 14.36 9.62
CA SER A 124 20.57 14.42 9.17
C SER A 124 19.81 13.46 10.05
N GLU A 125 19.29 13.99 11.16
CA GLU A 125 18.38 13.33 12.09
C GLU A 125 17.18 12.82 11.27
N LYS A 126 17.31 11.58 10.77
CA LYS A 126 16.30 10.91 9.98
C LYS A 126 15.22 10.59 10.99
N THR A 127 14.24 11.49 11.12
CA THR A 127 13.05 11.24 11.94
C THR A 127 12.57 9.82 11.66
N PRO A 128 12.33 8.99 12.68
CA PRO A 128 11.92 7.60 12.47
C PRO A 128 10.49 7.62 11.92
N ILE A 129 10.38 7.80 10.61
CA ILE A 129 9.12 7.67 9.88
C ILE A 129 8.74 6.20 9.99
N ASN A 130 7.78 5.91 10.86
CA ASN A 130 7.28 4.56 11.07
C ASN A 130 6.59 4.08 9.78
N ILE A 131 7.37 3.43 8.90
CA ILE A 131 6.90 3.00 7.56
C ILE A 131 5.69 2.09 7.68
N GLY A 132 5.70 1.28 8.72
CA GLY A 132 4.62 0.37 8.95
C GLY A 132 3.32 1.11 9.28
N PHE A 133 3.36 2.21 10.04
CA PHE A 133 2.19 3.03 10.32
C PHE A 133 1.57 3.56 9.02
N TRP A 134 2.41 4.00 8.09
CA TRP A 134 1.95 4.41 6.76
C TRP A 134 1.36 3.27 5.95
N ILE A 135 1.96 2.07 5.98
CA ILE A 135 1.42 0.87 5.34
C ILE A 135 0.05 0.49 5.95
N ALA A 136 -0.08 0.59 7.27
CA ALA A 136 -1.34 0.34 7.98
C ALA A 136 -2.41 1.37 7.62
N LEU A 137 -2.07 2.66 7.60
CA LEU A 137 -2.98 3.73 7.21
C LEU A 137 -3.44 3.54 5.76
N LEU A 138 -2.51 3.20 4.86
CA LEU A 138 -2.80 2.93 3.46
C LEU A 138 -3.68 1.68 3.29
N SER A 139 -3.57 0.68 4.16
CA SER A 139 -4.44 -0.51 4.14
C SER A 139 -5.93 -0.20 4.28
N ILE A 140 -6.31 0.92 4.87
CA ILE A 140 -7.71 1.32 5.01
C ILE A 140 -8.37 1.53 3.64
N LEU A 141 -7.61 1.92 2.61
CA LEU A 141 -8.16 2.20 1.28
C LEU A 141 -8.65 0.95 0.52
N PRO A 142 -7.89 -0.16 0.44
CA PRO A 142 -8.40 -1.44 -0.06
C PRO A 142 -9.64 -1.94 0.70
N LEU A 143 -9.70 -1.73 2.02
CA LEU A 143 -10.85 -2.09 2.84
C LEU A 143 -12.08 -1.24 2.50
N LEU A 144 -11.92 0.07 2.41
CA LEU A 144 -12.98 1.00 1.99
C LEU A 144 -13.44 0.69 0.56
N ALA A 145 -12.52 0.37 -0.34
CA ALA A 145 -12.80 -0.02 -1.71
C ALA A 145 -13.67 -1.29 -1.77
N TRP A 146 -13.38 -2.27 -0.91
CA TRP A 146 -14.17 -3.49 -0.76
C TRP A 146 -15.58 -3.19 -0.24
N ILE A 147 -15.69 -2.44 0.86
CA ILE A 147 -16.96 -2.15 1.55
C ILE A 147 -17.87 -1.29 0.66
N THR A 148 -17.32 -0.23 0.07
CA THR A 148 -18.11 0.79 -0.62
C THR A 148 -18.50 0.42 -2.04
N TRP A 149 -17.90 -0.62 -2.62
CA TRP A 149 -18.15 -1.05 -4.00
C TRP A 149 -17.72 -0.05 -5.09
N LYS A 150 -17.17 1.11 -4.70
CA LYS A 150 -17.01 2.27 -5.58
C LYS A 150 -15.69 2.35 -6.31
N CYS A 151 -14.74 1.45 -6.00
CA CYS A 151 -13.41 1.41 -6.59
C CYS A 151 -13.27 0.36 -7.71
N ILE A 152 -14.38 -0.10 -8.28
CA ILE A 152 -14.42 -0.98 -9.46
C ILE A 152 -14.95 -0.16 -10.64
N THR A 153 -14.33 -0.26 -11.81
CA THR A 153 -14.76 0.48 -13.02
C THR A 153 -16.07 -0.09 -13.59
N GLU A 154 -16.84 0.73 -14.29
CA GLU A 154 -18.07 0.31 -14.97
C GLU A 154 -17.84 -0.78 -15.99
N LYS A 155 -16.74 -0.68 -16.74
CA LYS A 155 -16.31 -1.73 -17.66
C LYS A 155 -16.19 -3.09 -16.94
N CYS A 156 -15.62 -3.10 -15.73
CA CYS A 156 -15.45 -4.34 -14.95
C CYS A 156 -16.74 -4.80 -14.27
N LEU A 157 -17.70 -3.91 -14.02
CA LEU A 157 -19.01 -4.31 -13.52
C LEU A 157 -19.85 -5.02 -14.59
N LYS A 158 -19.71 -4.61 -15.85
CA LYS A 158 -20.43 -5.15 -17.01
C LYS A 158 -19.70 -6.34 -17.67
N TYR A 159 -18.42 -6.54 -17.34
CA TYR A 159 -17.62 -7.66 -17.83
C TYR A 159 -18.25 -8.99 -17.38
N TRP A 160 -18.60 -9.86 -18.35
CA TRP A 160 -19.34 -11.12 -18.17
C TRP A 160 -20.84 -11.00 -17.79
N GLU A 161 -21.45 -9.81 -17.83
CA GLU A 161 -22.93 -9.74 -17.86
C GLU A 161 -23.42 -10.15 -19.26
N LYS A 162 -24.11 -11.29 -19.38
CA LYS A 162 -24.89 -11.60 -20.58
C LYS A 162 -25.88 -10.46 -20.78
N ILE A 163 -25.83 -9.78 -21.94
CA ILE A 163 -26.86 -8.81 -22.34
C ILE A 163 -28.16 -9.61 -22.54
N THR A 164 -28.99 -9.73 -21.51
CA THR A 164 -30.23 -10.52 -21.56
C THR A 164 -31.44 -9.71 -22.00
N LYS A 165 -31.33 -8.38 -22.14
CA LYS A 165 -32.40 -7.53 -22.67
C LYS A 165 -31.85 -6.44 -23.58
N ILE A 166 -32.04 -6.62 -24.88
CA ILE A 166 -32.14 -5.50 -25.82
C ILE A 166 -33.53 -4.91 -25.58
N ARG A 167 -33.61 -3.71 -24.98
CA ARG A 167 -34.83 -2.91 -25.10
C ARG A 167 -34.77 -2.28 -26.48
N VAL A 168 -35.52 -2.85 -27.41
CA VAL A 168 -35.91 -2.21 -28.68
C VAL A 168 -36.91 -1.12 -28.34
#